data_AF-U1GKP7-F1
#
_entry.id   AF-U1GKP7-F1
#
_cell.length_a   1.000
_cell.length_b   1.000
_cell.length_c   1.000
_cell.angle_alpha   90.00
_cell.angle_beta   90.00
_cell.angle_gamma   90.00
#
_symmetry.space_group_name_H-M   'P 1'
#
loop_
_entity.id
_entity.type
_entity.pdbx_description
1 polymer ?
#
loop_
_entity_poly.entity_id
_entity_poly.type
_entity_poly.pdbx_seq_one_letter_code
_entity_poly.pdbx_strand_id
1 'polypeptide(L)'
;MTDNSIYMLCDDDGTPAGMVDLDAIESAATVLAYRMADACDDPARLDAITTQAITEQGSDGFGYVAAAALRITIEHLLAPTLAVTDAAGIDLRTALHEGTRNAEHQAGHHN
;
A
#
# COMPACT_ATOMS: atom_id res chain seq x y z
N MET A 1 -6.54 24.99 12.99
CA MET A 1 -7.64 24.03 13.19
C MET A 1 -7.14 22.73 12.61
N THR A 2 -6.71 21.78 13.45
CA THR A 2 -6.62 20.38 13.03
C THR A 2 -8.06 19.92 12.88
N ASP A 3 -8.52 19.85 11.63
CA ASP A 3 -9.78 19.18 11.34
C ASP A 3 -9.53 17.72 11.71
N ASN A 4 -10.23 17.23 12.73
CA ASN A 4 -9.97 15.90 13.24
C ASN A 4 -10.65 14.94 12.25
N SER A 5 -9.89 14.38 11.30
CA SER A 5 -10.36 13.51 10.22
C SER A 5 -10.80 12.12 10.71
N ILE A 6 -11.62 12.09 11.77
CA ILE A 6 -12.17 10.85 12.32
C ILE A 6 -13.47 10.55 11.58
N TYR A 7 -13.49 9.40 10.91
CA TYR A 7 -14.64 8.87 10.20
C TYR A 7 -15.23 7.68 10.94
N MET A 8 -16.55 7.58 10.88
CA MET A 8 -17.29 6.44 11.41
C MET A 8 -17.46 5.41 10.30
N LEU A 9 -17.00 4.18 10.54
CA LEU A 9 -17.26 3.05 9.67
C LEU A 9 -18.60 2.44 10.05
N CYS A 10 -19.42 2.18 9.06
CA CYS A 10 -20.66 1.43 9.22
C CYS A 10 -20.55 0.08 8.50
N ASP A 11 -21.26 -0.92 9.01
CA ASP A 11 -21.51 -2.17 8.29
C ASP A 11 -22.52 -1.96 7.14
N ASP A 12 -22.79 -3.04 6.40
CA ASP A 12 -23.68 -3.03 5.24
C ASP A 12 -25.13 -2.61 5.58
N ASP A 13 -25.53 -2.76 6.84
CA ASP A 13 -26.85 -2.39 7.35
C ASP A 13 -26.88 -0.97 7.97
N GLY A 14 -25.74 -0.25 7.91
CA GLY A 14 -25.60 1.10 8.46
C GLY A 14 -25.31 1.15 9.96
N THR A 15 -25.08 0.00 10.60
CA THR A 15 -24.70 -0.10 12.02
C THR A 15 -23.26 0.36 12.20
N PRO A 16 -22.96 1.13 13.25
CA PRO A 16 -21.59 1.49 13.63
C PRO A 16 -20.67 0.27 13.76
N ALA A 17 -19.71 0.12 12.85
CA ALA A 17 -18.68 -0.93 12.90
C ALA A 17 -17.40 -0.45 13.60
N GLY A 18 -17.10 0.85 13.53
CA GLY A 18 -15.92 1.41 14.20
C GLY A 18 -15.69 2.88 13.90
N MET A 19 -14.57 3.42 14.39
CA MET A 19 -14.08 4.75 14.03
C MET A 19 -12.64 4.63 13.52
N VAL A 20 -12.30 5.39 12.49
CA VAL A 20 -10.95 5.47 11.92
C VAL A 20 -10.48 6.90 11.89
N ASP A 21 -9.21 7.10 12.21
CA ASP A 21 -8.53 8.38 12.08
C ASP A 21 -7.74 8.35 10.76
N LEU A 22 -8.20 9.11 9.76
CA LEU A 22 -7.59 9.12 8.44
C LEU A 22 -6.18 9.71 8.47
N ASP A 23 -5.95 10.74 9.29
CA ASP A 23 -4.63 11.38 9.40
C ASP A 23 -3.63 10.40 10.01
N ALA A 24 -4.06 9.63 11.01
CA ALA A 24 -3.24 8.57 11.59
C ALA A 24 -2.93 7.46 10.58
N ILE A 25 -3.91 7.05 9.77
CA ILE A 25 -3.73 6.07 8.70
C ILE A 25 -2.72 6.57 7.67
N GLU A 26 -2.87 7.78 7.16
CA GLU A 26 -1.98 8.36 6.15
C GLU A 26 -0.55 8.50 6.67
N SER A 27 -0.39 8.94 7.92
CA SER A 27 0.92 9.04 8.56
C SER A 27 1.58 7.66 8.71
N ALA A 28 0.85 6.66 9.22
CA ALA A 28 1.37 5.30 9.37
C ALA A 28 1.70 4.66 8.02
N ALA A 29 0.85 4.87 7.02
CA ALA A 29 1.01 4.36 5.66
C ALA A 29 2.25 4.94 4.98
N THR A 30 2.51 6.23 5.16
CA THR A 30 3.71 6.89 4.65
C THR A 30 4.97 6.22 5.22
N VAL A 31 5.02 6.05 6.54
CA VAL A 31 6.15 5.40 7.21
C VAL A 31 6.32 3.95 6.74
N LEU A 32 5.22 3.21 6.62
CA LEU A 32 5.24 1.82 6.18
C LEU A 32 5.80 1.71 4.74
N ALA A 33 5.30 2.51 3.81
CA ALA A 33 5.74 2.50 2.41
C ALA A 33 7.26 2.74 2.29
N TYR A 34 7.78 3.77 2.95
CA TYR A 34 9.22 4.09 2.89
C TYR A 34 10.08 3.05 3.61
N ARG A 35 9.64 2.50 4.74
CA ARG A 35 10.38 1.42 5.43
C ARG A 35 10.48 0.16 4.58
N MET A 36 9.38 -0.21 3.91
CA MET A 36 9.38 -1.37 3.02
C MET A 36 10.27 -1.12 1.79
N ALA A 37 10.23 0.10 1.24
CA ALA A 37 11.10 0.45 0.12
C ALA A 37 12.60 0.43 0.49
N ASP A 38 12.96 0.90 1.69
CA ASP A 38 14.33 0.84 2.22
C ASP A 38 14.81 -0.60 2.49
N ALA A 39 13.87 -1.54 2.69
CA ALA A 39 14.14 -2.95 2.95
C ALA A 39 13.87 -3.85 1.71
N CYS A 40 13.75 -3.27 0.51
CA CYS A 40 13.24 -4.00 -0.66
C CYS A 40 14.11 -5.20 -1.11
N ASP A 41 15.38 -5.24 -0.70
CA ASP A 41 16.35 -6.30 -0.97
C ASP A 41 16.57 -7.24 0.23
N ASP A 42 15.86 -7.06 1.34
CA ASP A 42 15.95 -7.86 2.56
C ASP A 42 14.56 -8.42 2.96
N PRO A 43 14.22 -9.64 2.49
CA PRO A 43 12.94 -10.28 2.81
C PRO A 43 12.70 -10.46 4.31
N ALA A 44 13.74 -10.73 5.11
CA ALA A 44 13.58 -10.92 6.55
C ALA A 44 13.21 -9.60 7.24
N ARG A 45 13.79 -8.49 6.76
CA ARG A 45 13.44 -7.15 7.25
C ARG A 45 12.04 -6.72 6.81
N LEU A 46 11.61 -7.06 5.60
CA LEU A 46 10.22 -6.84 5.14
C LEU A 46 9.21 -7.56 6.03
N ASP A 47 9.47 -8.83 6.37
CA ASP A 47 8.62 -9.61 7.28
C ASP A 47 8.55 -8.99 8.68
N ALA A 48 9.70 -8.53 9.20
CA ALA A 48 9.76 -7.87 10.50
C ALA A 48 8.97 -6.55 10.52
N ILE A 49 9.13 -5.72 9.47
CA ILE A 49 8.38 -4.45 9.33
C ILE A 49 6.88 -4.73 9.25
N THR A 50 6.47 -5.72 8.47
CA THR A 50 5.06 -6.08 8.30
C THR A 50 4.46 -6.59 9.61
N THR A 51 5.18 -7.47 10.31
CA THR A 51 4.76 -7.99 11.63
C THR A 51 4.61 -6.88 12.65
N GLN A 52 5.56 -5.93 12.67
CA GLN A 52 5.48 -4.76 13.54
C GLN A 52 4.26 -3.90 13.21
N ALA A 53 4.01 -3.61 11.92
CA ALA A 53 2.87 -2.80 11.50
C ALA A 53 1.52 -3.45 11.86
N ILE A 54 1.38 -4.77 11.70
CA ILE A 54 0.19 -5.51 12.11
C ILE A 54 0.00 -5.42 13.64
N THR A 55 1.09 -5.53 14.41
CA THR A 55 1.04 -5.45 15.88
C THR A 55 0.63 -4.07 16.36
N GLU A 56 1.14 -3.00 15.73
CA GLU A 56 0.87 -1.61 16.10
C GLU A 56 -0.55 -1.17 15.73
N GLN A 57 -1.05 -1.59 14.57
CA GLN A 57 -2.34 -1.12 14.02
C GLN A 57 -3.52 -2.06 14.34
N GLY A 58 -3.24 -3.28 14.79
CA GLY A 58 -4.23 -4.35 14.85
C GLY A 58 -4.59 -4.89 13.45
N SER A 59 -5.24 -6.05 13.40
CA SER A 59 -5.60 -6.72 12.14
C SER A 59 -6.45 -5.84 11.22
N ASP A 60 -7.42 -5.14 11.80
CA ASP A 60 -8.43 -4.40 11.05
C ASP A 60 -7.90 -3.03 10.60
N GLY A 61 -7.12 -2.36 11.46
CA GLY A 61 -6.45 -1.10 11.14
C GLY A 61 -5.33 -1.26 10.11
N PHE A 62 -4.61 -2.40 10.16
CA PHE A 62 -3.53 -2.68 9.22
C PHE A 62 -4.00 -2.70 7.76
N GLY A 63 -5.22 -3.20 7.47
CA GLY A 63 -5.75 -3.22 6.11
C GLY A 63 -5.83 -1.83 5.48
N TYR A 64 -6.32 -0.84 6.23
CA TYR A 64 -6.39 0.56 5.75
C TYR A 64 -5.00 1.16 5.55
N VAL A 65 -4.09 0.93 6.50
CA VAL A 65 -2.70 1.42 6.43
C VAL A 65 -1.96 0.79 5.25
N ALA A 66 -2.10 -0.52 5.02
CA ALA A 66 -1.47 -1.23 3.92
C ALA A 66 -2.00 -0.76 2.56
N ALA A 67 -3.31 -0.56 2.43
CA ALA A 67 -3.91 -0.04 1.19
C ALA A 67 -3.42 1.38 0.87
N ALA A 68 -3.36 2.27 1.86
CA ALA A 68 -2.80 3.60 1.70
C ALA A 68 -1.29 3.55 1.37
N ALA A 69 -0.52 2.69 2.04
CA ALA A 69 0.91 2.53 1.80
C ALA A 69 1.21 2.01 0.39
N LEU A 70 0.36 1.11 -0.14
CA LEU A 70 0.46 0.63 -1.51
C LEU A 70 0.29 1.79 -2.51
N ARG A 71 -0.71 2.65 -2.29
CA ARG A 71 -0.92 3.83 -3.14
C ARG A 71 0.28 4.77 -3.10
N ILE A 72 0.80 5.05 -1.90
CA ILE A 72 2.01 5.87 -1.70
C ILE A 72 3.20 5.26 -2.45
N THR A 73 3.40 3.95 -2.33
CA THR A 73 4.47 3.23 -3.03
C THR A 73 4.36 3.40 -4.54
N ILE A 74 3.16 3.30 -5.10
CA ILE A 74 2.94 3.46 -6.55
C ILE A 74 3.21 4.91 -6.99
N GLU A 75 2.60 5.89 -6.32
CA GLU A 75 2.62 7.30 -6.72
C GLU A 75 3.99 7.96 -6.45
N HIS A 76 4.61 7.67 -5.31
CA HIS A 76 5.78 8.40 -4.82
C HIS A 76 7.10 7.62 -4.95
N LEU A 77 7.07 6.32 -5.23
CA LEU A 77 8.29 5.51 -5.40
C LEU A 77 8.38 4.90 -6.81
N LEU A 78 7.38 4.12 -7.21
CA LEU A 78 7.42 3.42 -8.49
C LEU A 78 7.31 4.38 -9.68
N ALA A 79 6.32 5.28 -9.68
CA ALA A 79 6.15 6.25 -10.76
C ALA A 79 7.39 7.12 -11.04
N PRO A 80 8.05 7.74 -10.05
CA PRO A 80 9.28 8.50 -10.30
C PRO A 80 10.46 7.60 -10.70
N THR A 81 10.55 6.37 -10.17
CA THR A 81 11.58 5.41 -10.62
C THR A 81 11.43 5.10 -12.11
N LEU A 82 10.19 4.85 -12.56
CA LEU A 82 9.90 4.62 -13.99
C LEU A 82 10.22 5.85 -14.85
N ALA A 83 9.91 7.05 -14.36
CA ALA A 83 10.27 8.28 -15.07
C ALA A 83 11.79 8.43 -15.26
N VAL A 84 12.59 8.05 -14.26
CA VAL A 84 14.05 8.03 -14.35
C VAL A 84 14.54 6.97 -15.34
N THR A 85 13.95 5.77 -15.33
CA THR A 85 14.34 4.71 -16.28
C THR A 85 13.96 5.07 -17.71
N ASP A 86 12.80 5.69 -17.91
CA ASP A 86 12.37 6.21 -19.22
C ASP A 86 13.39 7.23 -19.75
N ALA A 87 13.82 8.18 -18.90
CA ALA A 87 14.84 9.17 -19.25
C ALA A 87 16.22 8.55 -19.53
N ALA A 88 16.53 7.40 -18.94
CA ALA A 88 17.73 6.62 -19.19
C ALA A 88 17.61 5.70 -20.44
N GLY A 89 16.47 5.66 -21.10
CA GLY A 89 16.21 4.78 -22.24
C GLY A 89 16.01 3.30 -21.86
N ILE A 90 15.70 3.02 -20.59
CA ILE A 90 15.42 1.68 -20.08
C ILE A 90 13.91 1.53 -19.96
N ASP A 91 13.31 0.71 -20.83
CA ASP A 91 11.87 0.46 -20.82
C ASP A 91 11.49 -0.64 -19.81
N LEU A 92 11.18 -0.23 -18.59
CA LEU A 92 10.59 -1.11 -17.57
C LEU A 92 9.06 -1.20 -17.66
N ARG A 93 8.41 -0.28 -18.39
CA ARG A 93 6.94 -0.20 -18.46
C ARG A 93 6.36 -1.36 -19.26
N THR A 94 7.03 -1.76 -20.34
CA THR A 94 6.61 -2.92 -21.13
C THR A 94 6.55 -4.19 -20.28
N ALA A 95 7.55 -4.42 -19.42
CA ALA A 95 7.58 -5.58 -18.52
C ALA A 95 6.42 -5.55 -17.50
N LEU A 96 6.08 -4.36 -16.96
CA LEU A 96 4.93 -4.21 -16.08
C LEU A 96 3.61 -4.53 -16.80
N HIS A 97 3.41 -4.02 -18.02
CA HIS A 97 2.23 -4.33 -18.83
C HIS A 97 2.10 -5.81 -19.18
N GLU A 98 3.22 -6.50 -19.44
CA GLU A 98 3.25 -7.95 -19.61
C GLU A 98 2.90 -8.69 -18.30
N GLY A 99 3.46 -8.24 -17.19
CA GLY A 99 3.16 -8.77 -15.86
C GLY A 99 1.66 -8.69 -15.52
N THR A 100 1.02 -7.55 -15.78
CA THR A 100 -0.43 -7.36 -15.57
C THR A 100 -1.24 -8.35 -16.40
N ARG A 101 -0.97 -8.45 -17.71
CA ARG A 101 -1.69 -9.38 -18.60
C ARG A 101 -1.56 -10.83 -18.10
N ASN A 102 -0.36 -11.24 -17.69
CA ASN A 102 -0.13 -12.59 -17.19
C ASN A 102 -0.92 -12.86 -15.89
N ALA A 103 -0.94 -11.90 -14.96
CA ALA A 103 -1.68 -12.03 -13.71
C ALA A 103 -3.20 -12.14 -13.94
N GLU A 104 -3.76 -11.32 -14.83
CA GLU A 104 -5.18 -11.35 -15.19
C GLU A 104 -5.57 -12.68 -15.87
N HIS A 105 -4.72 -13.19 -16.76
CA HIS A 105 -4.92 -14.51 -17.37
C HIS A 105 -4.92 -15.64 -16.34
N GLN A 106 -4.04 -15.60 -15.33
CA GLN A 106 -4.00 -16.62 -14.28
C GLN A 106 -5.21 -16.56 -13.35
N ALA A 107 -5.68 -15.35 -13.00
CA ALA A 107 -6.87 -15.14 -12.18
C ALA A 107 -8.15 -15.63 -12.89
N GLY A 108 -8.25 -15.43 -14.21
CA GLY A 108 -9.38 -15.90 -15.01
C GLY A 108 -9.49 -17.42 -15.19
N HIS A 109 -8.42 -18.18 -14.94
CA HIS A 109 -8.43 -19.66 -15.00
C HIS A 109 -8.86 -20.33 -13.68
N HIS A 110 -9.07 -19.56 -12.60
CA HIS A 110 -9.51 -20.07 -11.29
C HIS A 110 -11.02 -19.86 -11.02
N ASN A 111 -11.77 -19.37 -12.01
CA ASN A 111 -13.24 -19.36 -12.04
C ASN A 111 -13.78 -20.42 -13.01
#